data_AF-A0A7J4HU58-F1
#
_entry.id   AF-A0A7J4HU58-F1
#
_cell.length_a   1.000
_cell.length_b   1.000
_cell.length_c   1.000
_cell.angle_alpha   90.00
_cell.angle_beta   90.00
_cell.angle_gamma   90.00
#
_symmetry.space_group_name_H-M   'P 1'
#
loop_
_entity.id
_entity.type
_entity.pdbx_description
1 polymer ?
#
loop_
_entity_poly.entity_id
_entity_poly.type
_entity_poly.pdbx_seq_one_letter_code
_entity_poly.pdbx_strand_id
1 'polypeptide(L)'
;AIDEAGVLIAKEPYVHEYPHGERSHQPVIFRTTKQWFFKVEDLKDKLLKANESIYWNPLGGKNAFTSWLENLRDNSITKQRYWGTPVPIWQCKETGDYIVIGSLAELEKVSKQKVKEM
;
A
#
# COMPACT_ATOMS: atom_id res chain seq x y z
N ALA A 1 -36.03 2.41 6.62
CA ALA A 1 -35.51 3.78 6.41
C ALA A 1 -35.90 4.36 5.05
N ILE A 2 -35.21 4.04 3.95
CA ILE A 2 -35.51 4.65 2.62
C ILE A 2 -36.86 4.17 2.06
N ASP A 3 -37.18 2.89 2.24
CA ASP A 3 -38.47 2.28 1.86
C ASP A 3 -39.64 2.88 2.67
N GLU A 4 -39.50 2.87 4.01
CA GLU A 4 -40.47 3.49 4.93
C GLU A 4 -40.70 4.99 4.70
N ALA A 5 -39.69 5.71 4.20
CA ALA A 5 -39.80 7.13 3.87
C ALA A 5 -40.48 7.41 2.52
N GLY A 6 -40.87 6.36 1.76
CA GLY A 6 -41.58 6.50 0.48
C GLY A 6 -40.75 7.07 -0.66
N VAL A 7 -39.42 7.08 -0.53
CA VAL A 7 -38.49 7.64 -1.54
C VAL A 7 -37.77 6.58 -2.38
N LEU A 8 -38.07 5.30 -2.15
CA LEU A 8 -37.52 4.19 -2.94
C LEU A 8 -38.32 4.02 -4.24
N ILE A 9 -37.66 4.24 -5.39
CA ILE A 9 -38.31 4.13 -6.71
C ILE A 9 -38.29 2.67 -7.22
N ALA A 10 -37.15 1.99 -7.08
CA ALA A 10 -36.97 0.62 -7.55
C ALA A 10 -35.87 -0.09 -6.72
N LYS A 11 -35.97 -1.41 -6.63
CA LYS A 11 -34.99 -2.27 -5.97
C LYS A 11 -34.86 -3.56 -6.76
N GLU A 12 -33.66 -3.83 -7.25
CA GLU A 12 -33.35 -5.04 -8.01
C GLU A 12 -32.03 -5.66 -7.55
N PRO A 13 -31.91 -7.00 -7.55
CA PRO A 13 -30.63 -7.65 -7.33
C PRO A 13 -29.70 -7.43 -8.53
N TYR A 14 -28.44 -7.08 -8.27
CA TYR A 14 -27.43 -6.85 -9.30
C TYR A 14 -26.24 -7.79 -9.10
N VAL A 15 -25.90 -8.55 -10.14
CA VAL A 15 -24.75 -9.46 -10.13
C VAL A 15 -23.56 -8.76 -10.77
N HIS A 16 -22.47 -8.64 -10.02
CA HIS A 16 -21.24 -8.01 -10.49
C HIS A 16 -20.00 -8.60 -9.84
N GLU A 17 -18.85 -8.27 -10.40
CA GLU A 17 -17.57 -8.55 -9.77
C GLU A 17 -17.30 -7.57 -8.63
N TYR A 18 -16.86 -8.10 -7.48
CA TYR A 18 -16.53 -7.31 -6.31
C TYR A 18 -15.18 -7.73 -5.73
N PRO A 19 -14.32 -6.80 -5.28
CA PRO A 19 -13.01 -7.15 -4.74
C PRO A 19 -13.11 -7.82 -3.37
N HIS A 20 -12.36 -8.90 -3.20
CA HIS A 20 -12.25 -9.64 -1.95
C HIS A 20 -10.81 -9.71 -1.48
N GLY A 21 -10.62 -9.76 -0.17
CA GLY A 21 -9.28 -9.91 0.42
C GLY A 21 -8.69 -11.26 0.03
N GLU A 22 -7.48 -11.26 -0.54
CA GLU A 22 -6.81 -12.47 -1.03
C GLU A 22 -6.66 -13.58 0.02
N ARG A 23 -6.47 -13.21 1.30
CA ARG A 23 -6.27 -14.18 2.40
C ARG A 23 -7.56 -14.57 3.11
N SER A 24 -8.44 -13.61 3.39
CA SER A 24 -9.65 -13.84 4.19
C SER A 24 -10.88 -14.12 3.35
N HIS A 25 -10.82 -13.84 2.05
CA HIS A 25 -11.94 -13.86 1.10
C HIS A 25 -13.13 -12.99 1.53
N GLN A 26 -12.91 -12.05 2.45
CA GLN A 26 -13.94 -11.09 2.89
C GLN A 26 -14.04 -9.93 1.90
N PRO A 27 -15.24 -9.34 1.70
CA PRO A 27 -15.42 -8.21 0.81
C PRO A 27 -14.60 -7.00 1.29
N VAL A 28 -13.89 -6.35 0.36
CA VAL A 28 -13.10 -5.16 0.66
C VAL A 28 -14.00 -3.93 0.70
N ILE A 29 -13.71 -2.99 1.61
CA ILE A 29 -14.41 -1.70 1.70
C ILE A 29 -13.38 -0.60 1.50
N PHE A 30 -13.67 0.33 0.59
CA PHE A 30 -12.85 1.52 0.40
C PHE A 30 -13.14 2.54 1.50
N ARG A 31 -12.09 2.94 2.22
CA ARG A 31 -12.17 3.91 3.31
C ARG A 31 -10.92 4.79 3.35
N THR A 32 -11.11 6.08 3.60
CA THR A 32 -10.00 7.00 3.84
C THR A 32 -9.38 6.76 5.20
N THR A 33 -8.08 6.46 5.23
CA THR A 33 -7.31 6.26 6.46
C THR A 33 -5.94 6.92 6.32
N LYS A 34 -5.33 7.34 7.44
CA LYS A 34 -3.95 7.83 7.44
C LYS A 34 -3.00 6.65 7.29
N GLN A 35 -2.22 6.63 6.21
CA GLN A 35 -1.24 5.60 5.90
C GLN A 35 -0.03 6.22 5.21
N TRP A 36 1.09 5.50 5.19
CA TRP A 36 2.28 5.91 4.45
C TRP A 36 2.29 5.27 3.07
N PHE A 37 2.71 6.06 2.07
CA PHE A 37 2.76 5.67 0.67
C PHE A 37 4.14 5.94 0.09
N PHE A 38 4.56 5.09 -0.85
CA PHE A 38 5.64 5.45 -1.76
C PHE A 38 5.05 6.13 -2.99
N LYS A 39 5.67 7.25 -3.37
CA LYS A 39 5.35 7.99 -4.58
C LYS A 39 5.94 7.29 -5.81
N VAL A 40 5.43 6.09 -6.10
CA VAL A 40 5.96 5.22 -7.16
C VAL A 40 5.58 5.70 -8.56
N GLU A 41 4.56 6.57 -8.66
CA GLU A 41 4.16 7.16 -9.94
C GLU A 41 5.31 7.95 -10.59
N ASP A 42 6.16 8.61 -9.80
CA ASP A 42 7.36 9.33 -10.27
C ASP A 42 8.45 8.40 -10.84
N LEU A 43 8.37 7.09 -10.58
CA LEU A 43 9.35 6.09 -11.02
C LEU A 43 8.89 5.31 -12.26
N LYS A 44 7.67 5.52 -12.75
CA LYS A 44 7.09 4.76 -13.87
C LYS A 44 8.01 4.69 -15.09
N ASP A 45 8.52 5.83 -15.56
CA ASP A 45 9.38 5.87 -16.74
C ASP A 45 10.67 5.06 -16.56
N LYS A 46 11.24 5.08 -15.35
CA LYS A 46 12.44 4.31 -15.02
C LYS A 46 12.13 2.82 -14.99
N LEU A 47 10.99 2.43 -14.42
CA LEU A 47 10.54 1.04 -14.36
C LEU A 47 10.23 0.48 -15.74
N LEU A 48 9.60 1.26 -16.61
CA LEU A 48 9.32 0.87 -18.01
C LEU A 48 10.61 0.63 -18.79
N LYS A 49 11.58 1.55 -18.70
CA LYS A 49 12.91 1.38 -19.31
C LYS A 49 13.65 0.16 -18.77
N ALA A 50 13.60 -0.06 -17.45
CA ALA A 50 14.19 -1.25 -16.85
C ALA A 50 13.52 -2.53 -17.36
N ASN A 51 12.19 -2.53 -17.48
CA ASN A 51 11.42 -3.66 -17.99
C ASN A 51 11.80 -4.04 -19.43
N GLU A 52 12.19 -3.08 -20.26
CA GLU A 52 12.67 -3.35 -21.63
C GLU A 52 13.94 -4.20 -21.67
N SER A 53 14.83 -4.02 -20.68
CA SER A 53 16.10 -4.74 -20.58
C SER A 53 15.98 -6.16 -20.03
N ILE A 54 14.81 -6.53 -19.50
CA ILE A 54 14.57 -7.84 -18.90
C ILE A 54 14.27 -8.87 -19.99
N TYR A 55 14.90 -10.04 -19.89
CA TYR A 55 14.53 -11.20 -20.68
C TYR A 55 13.29 -11.88 -20.10
N TRP A 56 12.18 -11.86 -20.85
CA TRP A 56 10.92 -12.45 -20.44
C TRP A 56 10.70 -13.81 -21.10
N ASN A 57 10.40 -14.83 -20.28
CA ASN A 57 9.99 -16.15 -20.75
C ASN A 57 8.76 -16.64 -19.97
N PRO A 58 7.57 -16.78 -20.60
CA PRO A 58 7.26 -16.47 -22.00
C PRO A 58 7.23 -14.96 -22.29
N LEU A 59 7.43 -14.58 -23.55
CA LEU A 59 7.47 -13.18 -23.98
C LEU A 59 6.17 -12.41 -23.67
N GLY A 60 5.01 -13.08 -23.68
CA GLY A 60 3.73 -12.46 -23.33
C GLY A 60 3.69 -11.86 -21.93
N GLY A 61 4.52 -12.35 -21.00
CA GLY A 61 4.67 -11.78 -19.66
C GLY A 61 5.15 -10.33 -19.68
N LYS A 62 5.97 -9.96 -20.68
CA LYS A 62 6.44 -8.58 -20.86
C LYS A 62 5.27 -7.62 -21.05
N ASN A 63 4.33 -7.97 -21.93
CA ASN A 63 3.19 -7.11 -22.25
C ASN A 63 2.26 -6.93 -21.05
N ALA A 64 2.00 -8.01 -20.31
CA ALA A 64 1.19 -7.94 -19.09
C ALA A 64 1.85 -7.05 -18.02
N PHE A 65 3.16 -7.19 -17.83
CA PHE A 65 3.89 -6.39 -16.86
C PHE A 65 4.01 -4.92 -17.28
N THR A 66 4.23 -4.64 -18.58
CA THR A 66 4.19 -3.26 -19.12
C THR A 66 2.85 -2.60 -18.84
N SER A 67 1.73 -3.27 -19.17
CA SER A 67 0.39 -2.75 -18.91
C SER A 67 0.15 -2.46 -17.41
N TRP A 68 0.67 -3.32 -16.54
CA TRP A 68 0.63 -3.09 -15.08
C TRP A 68 1.45 -1.87 -14.66
N LEU A 69 2.67 -1.70 -15.19
CA LEU A 69 3.55 -0.56 -14.87
C LEU A 69 2.96 0.79 -15.33
N GLU A 70 2.30 0.84 -16.49
CA GLU A 70 1.63 2.05 -17.00
C GLU A 70 0.52 2.52 -16.04
N ASN A 71 -0.23 1.55 -15.51
CA ASN A 71 -1.35 1.79 -14.60
C ASN A 71 -0.96 1.82 -13.11
N LEU A 72 0.34 1.79 -12.79
CA LEU A 72 0.82 1.79 -11.41
C LEU A 72 0.30 3.03 -10.66
N ARG A 73 -0.06 2.88 -9.39
CA ARG A 73 -0.47 3.98 -8.51
C ARG A 73 0.35 3.95 -7.24
N ASP A 74 0.39 5.08 -6.55
CA ASP A 74 1.06 5.19 -5.25
C ASP A 74 0.58 4.09 -4.29
N ASN A 75 1.54 3.32 -3.78
CA ASN A 75 1.25 2.11 -3.03
C ASN A 75 1.45 2.34 -1.52
N SER A 76 0.49 1.88 -0.73
CA SER A 76 0.54 1.93 0.73
C SER A 76 1.51 0.88 1.27
N ILE A 77 2.55 1.36 1.95
CA ILE A 77 3.62 0.54 2.52
C ILE A 77 3.30 0.07 3.94
N THR A 78 2.43 0.80 4.64
CA THR A 78 2.07 0.47 6.02
C THR A 78 0.87 -0.46 6.09
N LYS A 79 0.90 -1.38 7.05
CA LYS A 79 -0.23 -2.25 7.39
C LYS A 79 -0.51 -2.13 8.88
N GLN A 80 -1.80 -2.12 9.25
CA GLN A 80 -2.24 -2.10 10.63
C GLN A 80 -2.23 -3.53 11.19
N ARG A 81 -1.03 -4.05 11.47
CA ARG A 81 -0.78 -5.43 11.90
C ARG A 81 0.26 -5.46 13.02
N TYR A 82 0.20 -6.51 13.85
CA TYR A 82 1.17 -6.73 14.93
C TYR A 82 2.44 -7.43 14.45
N TRP A 83 2.31 -8.38 13.51
CA TRP A 83 3.44 -9.15 12.97
C TRP A 83 3.91 -8.60 11.63
N GLY A 84 5.19 -8.23 11.57
CA GLY A 84 5.86 -7.68 10.39
C GLY A 84 7.03 -6.79 10.80
N THR A 85 7.77 -6.27 9.81
CA THR A 85 8.85 -5.31 10.06
C THR A 85 8.25 -3.96 10.48
N PRO A 86 8.59 -3.42 11.67
CA PRO A 86 8.15 -2.10 12.08
C PRO A 86 8.64 -1.04 11.08
N VAL A 87 7.76 -0.10 10.75
CA VAL A 87 8.13 1.04 9.91
C VAL A 87 8.97 1.99 10.74
N PRO A 88 10.21 2.32 10.33
CA PRO A 88 11.16 3.03 11.19
C PRO A 88 10.93 4.55 11.14
N ILE A 89 9.72 4.98 11.45
CA ILE A 89 9.32 6.39 11.46
C ILE A 89 8.86 6.76 12.87
N TRP A 90 9.52 7.75 13.46
CA TRP A 90 9.17 8.34 14.74
C TRP A 90 8.55 9.71 14.52
N GLN A 91 7.53 10.05 15.30
CA GLN A 91 6.90 11.37 15.29
C GLN A 91 7.17 12.08 16.60
N CYS A 92 7.67 13.31 16.52
CA CYS A 92 7.78 14.20 17.69
C CYS A 92 6.38 14.63 18.13
N LYS A 93 6.03 14.42 19.40
CA LYS A 93 4.71 14.80 19.93
C LYS A 93 4.52 16.32 20.08
N GLU A 94 5.61 17.06 20.24
CA GLU A 94 5.58 18.50 20.48
C GLU A 94 5.55 19.30 19.18
N THR A 95 6.40 18.93 18.21
CA THR A 95 6.52 19.66 16.93
C THR A 95 5.72 19.02 15.80
N GLY A 96 5.39 17.73 15.91
CA GLY A 96 4.75 16.96 14.84
C GLY A 96 5.71 16.44 13.77
N ASP A 97 6.99 16.78 13.85
CA ASP A 97 8.01 16.38 12.86
C ASP A 97 8.26 14.88 12.85
N TYR A 98 8.69 14.37 11.69
CA TYR A 98 9.03 12.97 11.50
C TYR A 98 10.54 12.77 11.42
N ILE A 99 11.02 11.71 12.08
CA ILE A 99 12.40 11.22 11.99
C ILE A 99 12.34 9.79 11.44
N VAL A 100 13.11 9.53 10.38
CA VAL A 100 13.21 8.20 9.76
C VAL A 100 14.57 7.61 10.10
N ILE A 101 14.60 6.48 10.81
CA ILE A 101 15.85 5.85 11.24
C ILE A 101 16.22 4.75 10.26
N GLY A 102 17.35 4.89 9.57
CA GLY A 102 17.76 4.00 8.49
C GLY A 102 18.57 2.78 8.95
N SER A 103 19.05 2.74 10.19
CA SER A 103 19.90 1.66 10.69
C SER A 103 19.83 1.45 12.20
N LEU A 104 20.28 0.26 12.66
CA LEU A 104 20.43 -0.02 14.10
C LEU A 104 21.41 0.93 14.77
N ALA A 105 22.54 1.24 14.11
CA ALA A 105 23.54 2.16 14.66
C ALA A 105 22.96 3.57 14.87
N GLU A 106 22.13 4.04 13.95
CA GLU A 106 21.42 5.32 14.09
C GLU A 106 20.40 5.26 15.23
N LEU A 107 19.67 4.15 15.37
CA LEU A 107 18.72 3.94 16.47
C LEU A 107 19.41 3.99 17.84
N GLU A 108 20.55 3.31 17.99
CA GLU A 108 21.32 3.30 19.23
C GLU A 108 21.84 4.69 19.59
N LYS A 109 22.31 5.46 18.58
CA LYS A 109 22.78 6.83 18.76
C LYS A 109 21.67 7.76 19.24
N VAL A 110 20.46 7.66 18.66
CA VAL A 110 19.32 8.52 19.00
C VAL A 110 18.69 8.11 20.33
N SER A 111 18.51 6.80 20.56
CA SER A 111 17.89 6.29 21.79
C SER A 111 18.82 6.30 23.01
N LYS A 112 20.14 6.39 22.80
CA LYS A 112 21.18 6.23 23.83
C LYS A 112 21.11 4.87 24.55
N GLN A 113 20.51 3.87 23.90
CA GLN A 113 20.39 2.50 24.40
C GLN A 113 20.97 1.54 23.38
N LYS A 114 21.70 0.53 23.85
CA LYS A 114 22.09 -0.59 22.99
C LYS A 114 20.90 -1.48 22.71
N VAL A 115 20.71 -1.86 21.46
CA VAL A 115 19.67 -2.81 21.08
C VAL A 115 20.15 -4.19 21.52
N LYS A 116 19.37 -4.86 22.38
CA LYS A 116 19.60 -6.28 22.69
C LYS A 116 19.05 -7.10 21.53
N GLU A 117 19.84 -8.05 21.04
CA GLU A 117 19.32 -9.10 20.17
C GLU A 117 18.24 -9.88 20.93
N MET A 118 17.11 -10.16 20.25
CA MET A 118 16.00 -10.96 20.78
C MET A 118 16.31 -12.45 20.67
#